data_AF-A0A351JUF8-F1
#
_entry.id   AF-A0A351JUF8-F1
#
_cell.length_a   1.000
_cell.length_b   1.000
_cell.length_c   1.000
_cell.angle_alpha   90.00
_cell.angle_beta   90.00
_cell.angle_gamma   90.00
#
_symmetry.space_group_name_H-M   'P 1'
#
loop_
_entity.id
_entity.type
_entity.pdbx_description
1 polymer ?
#
loop_
_entity_poly.entity_id
_entity_poly.type
_entity_poly.pdbx_seq_one_letter_code
_entity_poly.pdbx_strand_id
1 'polypeptide(L)'
;MKLAFTFGSANDLGILDSVVAAEAIRKGRVLDDSPVIYIPKPQQTFLCSTPLKDCLFDWDTDNLCFPYGYAVFFSKSQNGNCAVVVDKSTASIKIVSNRNIAKGERLTLNATGSEFTYAISTRLKGAIQPLFHTGMSKKLGIRGMLADRLIESREIINICPIIPVDVKEEPNLEKTTFWKYYFAYSARYHGIVLGYCSVVNHSYEPNSKYTFDFKNMLIIISAISRIDKDEEVVFNYNFFPDSRDPLPKELVDYNEHFK
;
A
#
# COMPACT_ATOMS: atom_id res chain seq x y z
N MET A 1 0.95 -2.62 -13.89
CA MET A 1 -0.02 -3.74 -14.00
C MET A 1 -1.44 -3.19 -13.90
N LYS A 2 -2.34 -3.45 -14.88
CA LYS A 2 -3.77 -3.10 -14.75
C LYS A 2 -4.40 -3.93 -13.62
N LEU A 3 -4.96 -3.27 -12.60
CA LEU A 3 -5.67 -3.99 -11.54
C LEU A 3 -6.90 -4.69 -12.11
N ALA A 4 -7.01 -5.97 -11.80
CA ALA A 4 -8.13 -6.80 -12.21
C ALA A 4 -9.39 -6.60 -11.35
N PHE A 5 -9.32 -5.67 -10.39
CA PHE A 5 -10.30 -5.52 -9.34
C PHE A 5 -10.63 -4.06 -9.07
N THR A 6 -11.72 -3.84 -8.34
CA THR A 6 -12.20 -2.52 -7.92
C THR A 6 -12.70 -2.58 -6.48
N PHE A 7 -12.74 -1.43 -5.81
CA PHE A 7 -13.34 -1.28 -4.48
C PHE A 7 -14.83 -0.98 -4.64
N GLY A 8 -15.70 -1.79 -4.03
CA GLY A 8 -17.14 -1.60 -4.15
C GLY A 8 -17.98 -2.62 -3.38
N SER A 9 -19.29 -2.36 -3.34
CA SER A 9 -20.24 -3.24 -2.65
C SER A 9 -20.53 -4.50 -3.46
N ALA A 10 -20.59 -5.62 -2.73
CA ALA A 10 -21.24 -6.87 -3.10
C ALA A 10 -22.69 -6.69 -3.61
N ASN A 11 -23.48 -5.86 -2.91
CA ASN A 11 -24.95 -5.81 -2.97
C ASN A 11 -25.52 -4.41 -2.57
N ASP A 12 -26.80 -4.14 -2.83
CA ASP A 12 -27.53 -2.88 -2.56
C ASP A 12 -27.66 -2.46 -1.07
N LEU A 13 -26.99 -3.16 -0.14
CA LEU A 13 -27.11 -2.96 1.32
C LEU A 13 -26.06 -2.00 1.92
N GLY A 14 -25.26 -1.32 1.11
CA GLY A 14 -24.39 -0.23 1.58
C GLY A 14 -23.23 -0.63 2.49
N ILE A 15 -22.89 -1.92 2.61
CA ILE A 15 -21.65 -2.36 3.27
C ILE A 15 -20.49 -2.18 2.28
N LEU A 16 -19.58 -1.26 2.59
CA LEU A 16 -18.59 -0.67 1.68
C LEU A 16 -17.32 -1.51 1.43
N ASP A 17 -17.25 -2.75 1.91
CA ASP A 17 -15.96 -3.36 2.23
C ASP A 17 -15.66 -4.64 1.43
N SER A 18 -15.63 -4.55 0.09
CA SER A 18 -15.09 -5.67 -0.70
C SER A 18 -14.31 -5.27 -1.94
N VAL A 19 -13.23 -6.01 -2.15
CA VAL A 19 -12.54 -6.09 -3.43
C VAL A 19 -13.33 -7.03 -4.34
N VAL A 20 -13.71 -6.56 -5.53
CA VAL A 20 -14.49 -7.34 -6.51
C VAL A 20 -13.77 -7.38 -7.85
N ALA A 21 -13.94 -8.46 -8.59
CA ALA A 21 -13.37 -8.64 -9.93
C ALA A 21 -13.96 -7.60 -10.90
N ALA A 22 -13.13 -6.71 -11.43
CA ALA A 22 -13.54 -5.70 -12.41
C ALA A 22 -13.73 -6.31 -13.81
N GLU A 23 -13.11 -7.45 -14.05
CA GLU A 23 -13.14 -8.23 -15.29
C GLU A 23 -13.03 -9.73 -14.96
N ALA A 24 -13.24 -10.60 -15.95
CA ALA A 24 -12.99 -12.03 -15.75
C ALA A 24 -11.49 -12.28 -15.50
N ILE A 25 -11.17 -13.07 -14.48
CA ILE A 25 -9.82 -13.38 -14.04
C ILE A 25 -9.55 -14.87 -14.27
N ARG A 26 -8.45 -15.17 -14.96
CA ARG A 26 -7.97 -16.55 -15.12
C ARG A 26 -7.20 -16.97 -13.89
N LYS A 27 -7.31 -18.26 -13.53
CA LYS A 27 -6.48 -18.91 -12.49
C LYS A 27 -4.99 -18.57 -12.70
N GLY A 28 -4.30 -18.28 -11.61
CA GLY A 28 -2.87 -17.98 -11.60
C GLY A 28 -2.53 -16.52 -11.89
N ARG A 29 -3.52 -15.66 -12.19
CA ARG A 29 -3.26 -14.21 -12.33
C ARG A 29 -2.84 -13.60 -11.00
N VAL A 30 -1.74 -12.85 -11.01
CA VAL A 30 -1.35 -11.93 -9.93
C VAL A 30 -2.27 -10.71 -9.95
N LEU A 31 -2.93 -10.47 -8.83
CA LEU A 31 -3.91 -9.40 -8.64
C LEU A 31 -3.27 -8.19 -7.95
N ASP A 32 -2.37 -8.46 -7.01
CA ASP A 32 -1.60 -7.46 -6.27
C ASP A 32 -0.23 -8.06 -5.95
N ASP A 33 0.82 -7.24 -5.97
CA ASP A 33 2.20 -7.60 -5.60
C ASP A 33 2.71 -6.53 -4.63
N SER A 34 2.35 -6.73 -3.36
CA SER A 34 2.53 -5.76 -2.29
C SER A 34 3.92 -5.88 -1.66
N PRO A 35 4.78 -4.86 -1.75
CA PRO A 35 5.92 -4.70 -0.86
C PRO A 35 5.52 -4.84 0.60
N VAL A 36 6.38 -5.43 1.43
CA VAL A 36 6.07 -5.61 2.85
C VAL A 36 7.10 -5.00 3.80
N ILE A 37 6.64 -4.66 5.00
CA ILE A 37 7.48 -4.53 6.20
C ILE A 37 7.58 -5.92 6.82
N TYR A 38 8.81 -6.42 6.99
CA TYR A 38 9.07 -7.66 7.74
C TYR A 38 8.95 -7.42 9.26
N ILE A 39 8.24 -8.32 9.95
CA ILE A 39 7.93 -8.20 11.37
C ILE A 39 8.44 -9.46 12.10
N PRO A 40 9.61 -9.39 12.74
CA PRO A 40 10.15 -10.51 13.47
C PRO A 40 9.37 -10.78 14.76
N LYS A 41 9.36 -12.04 15.23
CA LYS A 41 8.64 -12.51 16.42
C LYS A 41 8.66 -11.58 17.65
N PRO A 42 9.80 -10.97 18.05
CA PRO A 42 9.84 -10.07 19.20
C PRO A 42 8.98 -8.80 19.07
N GLN A 43 8.70 -8.35 17.83
CA GLN A 43 7.92 -7.14 17.56
C GLN A 43 6.41 -7.42 17.47
N GLN A 44 6.01 -8.67 17.21
CA GLN A 44 4.62 -9.02 16.89
C GLN A 44 3.66 -8.68 18.02
N THR A 45 4.04 -8.92 19.29
CA THR A 45 3.15 -8.66 20.44
C THR A 45 2.74 -7.19 20.55
N PHE A 46 3.66 -6.28 20.22
CA PHE A 46 3.39 -4.85 20.24
C PHE A 46 2.40 -4.45 19.14
N LEU A 47 2.57 -4.97 17.92
CA LEU A 47 1.65 -4.69 16.81
C LEU A 47 0.28 -5.35 17.01
N CYS A 48 0.25 -6.57 17.56
CA CYS A 48 -0.98 -7.29 17.87
C CYS A 48 -1.83 -6.57 18.95
N SER A 49 -1.21 -5.66 19.71
CA SER A 49 -1.89 -4.81 20.69
C SER A 49 -2.51 -3.55 20.07
N THR A 50 -2.27 -3.29 18.78
CA THR A 50 -2.79 -2.14 18.04
C THR A 50 -3.84 -2.57 17.00
N PRO A 51 -4.55 -1.63 16.35
CA PRO A 51 -5.40 -1.94 15.21
C PRO A 51 -4.67 -2.59 14.02
N LEU A 52 -3.33 -2.51 13.95
CA LEU A 52 -2.54 -3.08 12.86
C LEU A 52 -2.55 -4.61 12.85
N LYS A 53 -2.96 -5.27 13.94
CA LYS A 53 -3.09 -6.73 14.04
C LYS A 53 -3.91 -7.34 12.90
N ASP A 54 -4.95 -6.63 12.45
CA ASP A 54 -5.88 -7.07 11.41
C ASP A 54 -5.28 -6.92 10.00
N CYS A 55 -4.10 -6.29 9.90
CA CYS A 55 -3.39 -6.00 8.66
C CYS A 55 -2.18 -6.94 8.44
N LEU A 56 -1.91 -7.84 9.38
CA LEU A 56 -0.72 -8.69 9.37
C LEU A 56 -0.95 -9.98 8.57
N PHE A 57 0.10 -10.40 7.87
CA PHE A 57 0.14 -11.61 7.06
C PHE A 57 1.32 -12.47 7.48
N ASP A 58 1.20 -13.78 7.33
CA ASP A 58 2.32 -14.70 7.57
C ASP A 58 3.42 -14.44 6.53
N TRP A 59 4.65 -14.23 7.01
CA TRP A 59 5.84 -14.15 6.15
C TRP A 59 6.52 -15.52 6.05
N ASP A 60 6.58 -16.23 7.17
CA ASP A 60 6.97 -17.63 7.30
C ASP A 60 6.36 -18.21 8.58
N THR A 61 6.83 -19.37 9.02
CA THR A 61 6.30 -20.08 10.19
C THR A 61 6.37 -19.28 11.49
N ASP A 62 7.36 -18.39 11.64
CA ASP A 62 7.63 -17.67 12.89
C ASP A 62 7.41 -16.16 12.78
N ASN A 63 7.39 -15.62 11.56
CA ASN A 63 7.44 -14.20 11.31
C ASN A 63 6.22 -13.70 10.53
N LEU A 64 5.83 -12.45 10.81
CA LEU A 64 4.74 -11.77 10.15
C LEU A 64 5.29 -10.71 9.19
N CYS A 65 4.40 -10.17 8.37
CA CYS A 65 4.66 -9.01 7.55
C CYS A 65 3.42 -8.12 7.45
N PHE A 66 3.65 -6.84 7.14
CA PHE A 66 2.60 -5.89 6.80
C PHE A 66 2.76 -5.46 5.34
N PRO A 67 1.78 -5.72 4.47
CA PRO A 67 1.83 -5.29 3.08
C PRO A 67 1.39 -3.83 2.93
N TYR A 68 2.19 -3.04 2.21
CA TYR A 68 1.84 -1.66 1.91
C TYR A 68 0.68 -1.55 0.92
N GLY A 69 0.62 -2.42 -0.09
CA GLY A 69 -0.33 -2.31 -1.19
C GLY A 69 -1.76 -2.67 -0.80
N TYR A 70 -2.46 -3.40 -1.67
CA TYR A 70 -3.91 -3.59 -1.52
C TYR A 70 -4.32 -4.92 -0.87
N ALA A 71 -3.36 -5.79 -0.55
CA ALA A 71 -3.59 -7.10 0.06
C ALA A 71 -4.50 -7.04 1.31
N VAL A 72 -4.33 -6.02 2.16
CA VAL A 72 -5.12 -5.84 3.40
C VAL A 72 -6.64 -5.67 3.17
N PHE A 73 -7.06 -5.35 1.94
CA PHE A 73 -8.48 -5.15 1.60
C PHE A 73 -9.17 -6.41 1.12
N PHE A 74 -8.43 -7.49 0.87
CA PHE A 74 -9.03 -8.77 0.48
C PHE A 74 -9.60 -9.45 1.73
N SER A 75 -10.93 -9.46 1.85
CA SER A 75 -11.62 -10.19 2.93
C SER A 75 -11.27 -11.68 2.94
N LYS A 76 -11.32 -12.32 4.11
CA LYS A 76 -11.03 -13.75 4.23
C LYS A 76 -12.31 -14.60 4.14
N SER A 77 -12.20 -15.82 3.59
CA SER A 77 -13.29 -16.80 3.47
C SER A 77 -12.76 -18.22 3.54
N GLN A 78 -13.56 -19.18 4.04
CA GLN A 78 -13.19 -20.60 4.07
C GLN A 78 -12.88 -21.15 2.66
N ASN A 79 -13.61 -20.69 1.65
CA ASN A 79 -13.44 -21.06 0.25
C ASN A 79 -13.01 -19.85 -0.57
N GLY A 80 -11.95 -19.18 -0.12
CA GLY A 80 -11.33 -18.07 -0.81
C GLY A 80 -10.94 -18.40 -2.25
N ASN A 81 -11.15 -17.45 -3.16
CA ASN A 81 -10.78 -17.61 -4.57
C ASN A 81 -9.39 -17.02 -4.90
N CYS A 82 -8.70 -16.49 -3.89
CA CYS A 82 -7.35 -15.95 -3.96
C CYS A 82 -6.44 -16.60 -2.90
N ALA A 83 -5.16 -16.73 -3.22
CA ALA A 83 -4.11 -17.20 -2.33
C ALA A 83 -3.05 -16.11 -2.12
N VAL A 84 -2.45 -16.10 -0.93
CA VAL A 84 -1.27 -15.28 -0.63
C VAL A 84 -0.03 -16.09 -0.97
N VAL A 85 0.88 -15.50 -1.74
CA VAL A 85 2.18 -16.09 -2.10
C VAL A 85 3.27 -15.16 -1.60
N VAL A 86 4.13 -15.64 -0.71
CA VAL A 86 5.29 -14.89 -0.22
C VAL A 86 6.42 -14.96 -1.24
N ASP A 87 6.91 -13.80 -1.68
CA ASP A 87 8.10 -13.69 -2.53
C ASP A 87 9.23 -13.04 -1.74
N LYS A 88 10.11 -13.89 -1.19
CA LYS A 88 11.25 -13.44 -0.39
C LYS A 88 12.31 -12.72 -1.23
N SER A 89 12.39 -13.01 -2.53
CA SER A 89 13.39 -12.40 -3.42
C SER A 89 13.10 -10.91 -3.66
N THR A 90 11.82 -10.55 -3.66
CA THR A 90 11.35 -9.18 -3.85
C THR A 90 10.78 -8.58 -2.57
N ALA A 91 10.94 -9.20 -1.40
CA ALA A 91 10.35 -8.73 -0.14
C ALA A 91 8.89 -8.26 -0.32
N SER A 92 8.06 -9.12 -0.94
CA SER A 92 6.66 -8.82 -1.24
C SER A 92 5.75 -10.02 -1.00
N ILE A 93 4.45 -9.76 -0.86
CA ILE A 93 3.41 -10.79 -0.94
C ILE A 93 2.55 -10.54 -2.17
N LYS A 94 2.18 -11.63 -2.85
CA LYS A 94 1.35 -11.60 -4.04
C LYS A 94 -0.01 -12.17 -3.72
N ILE A 95 -1.06 -11.50 -4.16
CA ILE A 95 -2.41 -12.06 -4.17
C ILE A 95 -2.66 -12.69 -5.53
N VAL A 96 -2.85 -14.00 -5.57
CA VAL A 96 -2.97 -14.78 -6.81
C VAL A 96 -4.30 -15.51 -6.85
N SER A 97 -5.05 -15.36 -7.95
CA SER A 97 -6.28 -16.13 -8.16
C SER A 97 -6.02 -17.65 -8.17
N ASN A 98 -6.76 -18.42 -7.38
CA ASN A 98 -6.57 -19.88 -7.29
C ASN A 98 -7.54 -20.68 -8.20
N ARG A 99 -8.52 -19.99 -8.79
CA ARG A 99 -9.46 -20.50 -9.82
C ARG A 99 -9.76 -19.41 -10.85
N ASN A 100 -10.52 -19.76 -11.90
CA ASN A 100 -11.15 -18.77 -12.74
C ASN A 100 -12.23 -18.03 -11.95
N ILE A 101 -12.31 -16.71 -12.09
CA ILE A 101 -13.23 -15.84 -11.36
C ILE A 101 -13.98 -14.96 -12.38
N ALA A 102 -15.30 -14.96 -12.33
CA ALA A 102 -16.14 -14.14 -13.17
C ALA A 102 -16.11 -12.67 -12.72
N LYS A 103 -16.39 -11.76 -13.67
CA LYS A 103 -16.56 -10.34 -13.38
C LYS A 103 -17.66 -10.14 -12.33
N GLY A 104 -17.41 -9.27 -11.36
CA GLY A 104 -18.33 -8.94 -10.28
C GLY A 104 -18.24 -9.86 -9.06
N GLU A 105 -17.57 -11.02 -9.17
CA GLU A 105 -17.35 -11.86 -7.99
C GLU A 105 -16.47 -11.16 -6.96
N ARG A 106 -16.78 -11.36 -5.68
CA ARG A 106 -15.94 -10.92 -4.57
C ARG A 106 -14.62 -11.68 -4.56
N LEU A 107 -13.51 -10.97 -4.38
CA LEU A 107 -12.18 -11.54 -4.24
C LEU A 107 -11.88 -11.75 -2.76
N THR A 108 -11.61 -13.00 -2.38
CA THR A 108 -11.40 -13.38 -0.98
C THR A 108 -10.17 -14.26 -0.82
N LEU A 109 -9.43 -14.04 0.26
CA LEU A 109 -8.30 -14.90 0.65
C LEU A 109 -8.83 -16.15 1.34
N ASN A 110 -8.18 -17.28 1.14
CA ASN A 110 -8.42 -18.48 1.96
C ASN A 110 -8.08 -18.18 3.42
N ALA A 111 -9.06 -18.32 4.31
CA ALA A 111 -8.84 -18.24 5.75
C ALA A 111 -8.14 -19.50 6.25
N THR A 112 -7.05 -19.35 7.00
CA THR A 112 -6.47 -20.43 7.80
C THR A 112 -7.23 -20.51 9.13
N GLY A 113 -8.41 -21.14 9.15
CA GLY A 113 -9.21 -21.34 10.36
C GLY A 113 -10.69 -20.95 10.23
N SER A 114 -11.41 -20.95 11.37
CA SER A 114 -12.85 -20.66 11.46
C SER A 114 -13.20 -19.16 11.55
N GLU A 115 -12.22 -18.27 11.47
CA GLU A 115 -12.44 -16.83 11.64
C GLU A 115 -12.70 -16.14 10.29
N PHE A 116 -13.86 -15.49 10.18
CA PHE A 116 -14.12 -14.50 9.14
C PHE A 116 -13.50 -13.18 9.60
N THR A 117 -12.35 -12.80 9.04
CA THR A 117 -11.83 -11.44 9.23
C THR A 117 -12.46 -10.52 8.19
N TYR A 118 -13.12 -9.47 8.65
CA TYR A 118 -13.61 -8.38 7.80
C TYR A 118 -12.41 -7.66 7.17
N ALA A 119 -12.55 -7.24 5.92
CA ALA A 119 -11.55 -6.38 5.29
C ALA A 119 -11.39 -5.08 6.11
N ILE A 120 -10.21 -4.47 6.07
CA ILE A 120 -10.05 -3.10 6.59
C ILE A 120 -11.03 -2.21 5.83
N SER A 121 -11.96 -1.58 6.54
CA SER A 121 -12.92 -0.69 5.90
C SER A 121 -12.18 0.49 5.28
N THR A 122 -12.50 0.77 4.02
CA THR A 122 -11.93 1.89 3.28
C THR A 122 -13.04 2.73 2.69
N ARG A 123 -12.80 4.04 2.59
CA ARG A 123 -13.71 4.98 1.90
C ARG A 123 -13.47 5.02 0.39
N LEU A 124 -12.58 4.17 -0.12
CA LEU A 124 -12.34 4.04 -1.56
C LEU A 124 -13.59 3.54 -2.29
N LYS A 125 -13.93 4.18 -3.40
CA LYS A 125 -15.01 3.76 -4.29
C LYS A 125 -14.53 3.77 -5.74
N GLY A 126 -14.87 2.73 -6.48
CA GLY A 126 -14.62 2.65 -7.91
C GLY A 126 -13.26 2.09 -8.28
N ALA A 127 -12.98 2.08 -9.59
CA ALA A 127 -11.79 1.46 -10.13
C ALA A 127 -10.56 2.32 -9.80
N ILE A 128 -9.66 1.76 -9.01
CA ILE A 128 -8.30 2.29 -8.88
C ILE A 128 -7.48 1.55 -9.92
N GLN A 129 -6.98 2.27 -10.90
CA GLN A 129 -6.04 1.70 -11.87
C GLN A 129 -4.71 2.39 -11.63
N PRO A 130 -3.75 1.73 -10.94
CA PRO A 130 -2.43 2.28 -10.75
C PRO A 130 -1.83 2.52 -12.13
N LEU A 131 -1.29 3.72 -12.33
CA LEU A 131 -0.60 4.10 -13.56
C LEU A 131 0.88 3.70 -13.52
N PHE A 132 1.23 2.76 -12.65
CA PHE A 132 2.60 2.41 -12.30
C PHE A 132 2.75 0.92 -11.98
N HIS A 133 3.99 0.48 -11.97
CA HIS A 133 4.45 -0.75 -11.32
C HIS A 133 5.57 -0.44 -10.34
N THR A 134 5.83 -1.35 -9.41
CA THR A 134 7.03 -1.29 -8.58
C THR A 134 8.19 -1.89 -9.35
N GLY A 135 9.35 -1.26 -9.29
CA GLY A 135 10.54 -1.71 -10.00
C GLY A 135 11.80 -1.19 -9.34
N MET A 136 12.96 -1.49 -9.92
CA MET A 136 14.23 -0.95 -9.45
C MET A 136 14.44 0.45 -10.02
N SER A 137 14.68 1.43 -9.16
CA SER A 137 15.11 2.76 -9.55
C SER A 137 16.45 2.65 -10.29
N LYS A 138 16.49 3.15 -11.53
CA LYS A 138 17.73 3.23 -12.31
C LYS A 138 18.76 4.16 -11.66
N LYS A 139 18.29 5.17 -10.91
CA LYS A 139 19.13 6.18 -10.27
C LYS A 139 19.63 5.70 -8.91
N LEU A 140 18.76 5.10 -8.11
CA LEU A 140 19.04 4.84 -6.70
C LEU A 140 19.41 3.38 -6.42
N GLY A 141 19.14 2.44 -7.34
CA GLY A 141 19.41 1.02 -7.12
C GLY A 141 18.57 0.39 -6.01
N ILE A 142 17.49 1.07 -5.58
CA ILE A 142 16.48 0.60 -4.64
C ILE A 142 15.11 0.56 -5.31
N ARG A 143 14.11 -0.04 -4.65
CA ARG A 143 12.74 -0.09 -5.16
C ARG A 143 12.17 1.32 -5.35
N GLY A 144 11.46 1.54 -6.44
CA GLY A 144 10.74 2.77 -6.74
C GLY A 144 9.43 2.51 -7.47
N MET A 145 8.63 3.57 -7.61
CA MET A 145 7.42 3.58 -8.41
C MET A 145 7.77 4.00 -9.84
N LEU A 146 7.49 3.15 -10.82
CA LEU A 146 7.80 3.40 -12.24
C LEU A 146 6.51 3.52 -13.04
N ALA A 147 6.40 4.52 -13.89
CA ALA A 147 5.21 4.75 -14.69
C ALA A 147 5.00 3.61 -15.72
N ASP A 148 3.79 3.03 -15.75
CA ASP A 148 3.44 1.95 -16.71
C ASP A 148 3.19 2.46 -18.12
N ARG A 149 2.81 3.73 -18.21
CA ARG A 149 2.48 4.47 -19.43
C ARG A 149 2.92 5.92 -19.24
N LEU A 150 2.84 6.70 -20.32
CA LEU A 150 2.82 8.15 -20.22
C LEU A 150 1.75 8.60 -19.22
N ILE A 151 2.12 9.43 -18.24
CA ILE A 151 1.21 10.08 -17.29
C ILE A 151 1.25 11.59 -17.54
N GLU A 152 0.07 12.17 -17.76
CA GLU A 152 -0.05 13.61 -18.01
C GLU A 152 -0.02 14.42 -16.71
N SER A 153 0.38 15.68 -16.79
CA SER A 153 0.33 16.58 -15.63
C SER A 153 -1.09 16.60 -15.04
N ARG A 154 -1.17 16.60 -13.70
CA ARG A 154 -2.39 16.54 -12.88
C ARG A 154 -3.15 15.22 -12.88
N GLU A 155 -2.72 14.20 -13.64
CA GLU A 155 -3.32 12.87 -13.50
C GLU A 155 -3.06 12.29 -12.10
N ILE A 156 -4.06 11.59 -11.56
CA ILE A 156 -3.94 10.85 -10.31
C ILE A 156 -3.19 9.54 -10.60
N ILE A 157 -2.02 9.38 -9.98
CA ILE A 157 -1.15 8.22 -10.13
C ILE A 157 -1.61 7.10 -9.19
N ASN A 158 -1.90 7.45 -7.94
CA ASN A 158 -2.34 6.50 -6.93
C ASN A 158 -3.20 7.14 -5.85
N ILE A 159 -4.10 6.34 -5.29
CA ILE A 159 -4.90 6.71 -4.11
C ILE A 159 -4.56 5.70 -3.01
N CYS A 160 -4.12 6.23 -1.87
CA CYS A 160 -3.45 5.54 -0.79
C CYS A 160 -4.29 5.68 0.48
N PRO A 161 -5.03 4.64 0.90
CA PRO A 161 -5.78 4.69 2.15
C PRO A 161 -4.87 4.82 3.37
N ILE A 162 -5.39 5.41 4.43
CA ILE A 162 -4.67 5.56 5.69
C ILE A 162 -5.38 4.72 6.74
N ILE A 163 -4.62 3.88 7.45
CA ILE A 163 -5.08 3.25 8.68
C ILE A 163 -4.78 4.24 9.81
N PRO A 164 -5.81 4.79 10.48
CA PRO A 164 -5.61 5.64 11.65
C PRO A 164 -5.22 4.77 12.85
N VAL A 165 -4.12 5.12 13.51
CA VAL A 165 -3.67 4.53 14.77
C VAL A 165 -3.69 5.63 15.83
N ASP A 166 -4.42 5.43 16.94
CA ASP A 166 -4.53 6.45 17.99
C ASP A 166 -3.13 6.76 18.56
N VAL A 167 -2.83 8.04 18.82
CA VAL A 167 -1.52 8.47 19.35
C VAL A 167 -1.16 7.79 20.66
N LYS A 168 -2.14 7.27 21.42
CA LYS A 168 -1.91 6.47 22.62
C LYS A 168 -1.18 5.14 22.35
N GLU A 169 -1.22 4.65 21.13
CA GLU A 169 -0.53 3.41 20.71
C GLU A 169 0.92 3.65 20.26
N GLU A 170 1.38 4.91 20.21
CA GLU A 170 2.75 5.27 19.83
C GLU A 170 3.82 4.48 20.62
N PRO A 171 3.71 4.26 21.95
CA PRO A 171 4.71 3.47 22.69
C PRO A 171 4.80 2.00 22.24
N ASN A 172 3.75 1.45 21.61
CA ASN A 172 3.78 0.14 20.99
C ASN A 172 4.46 0.20 19.61
N LEU A 173 4.16 1.23 18.81
CA LEU A 173 4.78 1.43 17.49
C LEU A 173 6.28 1.66 17.59
N GLU A 174 6.73 2.48 18.56
CA GLU A 174 8.15 2.79 18.81
C GLU A 174 9.03 1.56 19.08
N LYS A 175 8.44 0.49 19.62
CA LYS A 175 9.12 -0.79 19.90
C LYS A 175 9.23 -1.69 18.67
N THR A 176 8.77 -1.23 17.51
CA THR A 176 8.66 -2.00 16.28
C THR A 176 9.21 -1.21 15.11
N THR A 177 9.42 -1.85 13.97
CA THR A 177 9.90 -1.16 12.77
C THR A 177 8.91 -0.07 12.28
N PHE A 178 7.66 -0.06 12.73
CA PHE A 178 6.65 0.95 12.36
C PHE A 178 6.96 2.37 12.79
N TRP A 179 7.87 2.57 13.75
CA TRP A 179 8.29 3.93 14.15
C TRP A 179 8.86 4.75 13.00
N LYS A 180 9.34 4.08 11.94
CA LYS A 180 9.86 4.71 10.72
C LYS A 180 8.80 5.00 9.66
N TYR A 181 7.58 4.49 9.82
CA TYR A 181 6.59 4.39 8.73
C TYR A 181 5.24 5.03 9.05
N TYR A 182 5.03 5.50 10.27
CA TYR A 182 3.82 6.25 10.60
C TYR A 182 4.02 7.75 10.31
N PHE A 183 2.95 8.40 9.87
CA PHE A 183 2.92 9.85 9.66
C PHE A 183 2.18 10.52 10.82
N ALA A 184 2.66 11.70 11.23
CA ALA A 184 1.84 12.60 12.03
C ALA A 184 0.65 13.04 11.18
N TYR A 185 -0.55 12.53 11.48
CA TYR A 185 -1.73 12.70 10.63
C TYR A 185 -2.74 13.69 11.23
N SER A 186 -2.95 13.63 12.55
CA SER A 186 -3.75 14.60 13.30
C SER A 186 -3.34 14.60 14.76
N ALA A 187 -3.90 15.52 15.56
CA ALA A 187 -3.67 15.54 17.01
C ALA A 187 -4.10 14.25 17.75
N ARG A 188 -4.94 13.41 17.12
CA ARG A 188 -5.46 12.17 17.71
C ARG A 188 -4.89 10.90 17.09
N TYR A 189 -4.41 10.97 15.84
CA TYR A 189 -4.05 9.78 15.08
C TYR A 189 -2.71 9.95 14.38
N HIS A 190 -1.88 8.92 14.47
CA HIS A 190 -0.89 8.62 13.44
C HIS A 190 -1.57 7.96 12.23
N GLY A 191 -0.98 8.10 11.06
CA GLY A 191 -1.43 7.45 9.84
C GLY A 191 -0.43 6.41 9.35
N ILE A 192 -0.84 5.14 9.24
CA ILE A 192 -0.12 4.16 8.43
C ILE A 192 -0.66 4.24 7.01
N VAL A 193 0.21 4.63 6.08
CA VAL A 193 -0.18 4.84 4.68
C VAL A 193 -0.09 3.51 3.94
N LEU A 194 -1.25 3.04 3.46
CA LEU A 194 -1.39 1.92 2.55
C LEU A 194 -1.24 2.39 1.08
N GLY A 195 -1.45 1.49 0.13
CA GLY A 195 -1.14 1.72 -1.27
C GLY A 195 0.37 1.76 -1.51
N TYR A 196 0.79 2.57 -2.48
CA TYR A 196 2.18 2.58 -2.93
C TYR A 196 2.89 3.91 -2.64
N CYS A 197 2.33 4.76 -1.77
CA CYS A 197 2.96 6.01 -1.35
C CYS A 197 4.33 5.80 -0.73
N SER A 198 4.48 4.80 0.15
CA SER A 198 5.73 4.47 0.84
C SER A 198 6.82 3.91 -0.09
N VAL A 199 6.50 3.69 -1.37
CA VAL A 199 7.44 3.20 -2.40
C VAL A 199 7.91 4.34 -3.31
N VAL A 200 7.33 5.54 -3.19
CA VAL A 200 7.75 6.71 -3.95
C VAL A 200 9.04 7.25 -3.34
N ASN A 201 10.09 7.28 -4.16
CA ASN A 201 11.37 7.85 -3.76
C ASN A 201 11.33 9.38 -3.80
N HIS A 202 12.39 10.02 -3.32
CA HIS A 202 12.44 11.47 -3.18
C HIS A 202 13.52 12.10 -4.09
N SER A 203 13.28 13.34 -4.51
CA SER A 203 14.11 14.17 -5.39
C SER A 203 13.77 15.65 -5.18
N TYR A 204 14.76 16.54 -5.18
CA TYR A 204 14.51 17.99 -5.23
C TYR A 204 13.97 18.47 -6.59
N GLU A 205 13.98 17.59 -7.59
CA GLU A 205 13.33 17.77 -8.89
C GLU A 205 12.20 16.75 -8.98
N PRO A 206 11.09 16.96 -8.26
CA PRO A 206 9.97 16.04 -8.28
C PRO A 206 9.19 16.14 -9.60
N ASN A 207 8.59 15.04 -10.02
CA ASN A 207 7.60 15.00 -11.10
C ASN A 207 6.18 14.68 -10.58
N SER A 208 6.04 14.45 -9.26
CA SER A 208 4.78 14.19 -8.59
C SER A 208 4.68 14.88 -7.22
N LYS A 209 3.46 14.94 -6.68
CA LYS A 209 3.16 15.41 -5.32
C LYS A 209 2.09 14.54 -4.69
N TYR A 210 1.98 14.63 -3.36
CA TYR A 210 0.88 14.02 -2.63
C TYR A 210 0.07 15.05 -1.84
N THR A 211 -1.23 14.81 -1.71
CA THR A 211 -2.16 15.64 -0.94
C THR A 211 -3.00 14.78 -0.01
N PHE A 212 -3.33 15.32 1.17
CA PHE A 212 -4.22 14.66 2.13
C PHE A 212 -5.69 14.96 1.82
N ASP A 213 -6.50 13.91 1.70
CA ASP A 213 -7.95 13.97 1.82
C ASP A 213 -8.33 13.49 3.22
N PHE A 214 -8.34 14.43 4.17
CA PHE A 214 -8.62 14.12 5.57
C PHE A 214 -10.03 13.56 5.80
N LYS A 215 -10.99 13.98 4.96
CA LYS A 215 -12.39 13.52 5.07
C LYS A 215 -12.52 12.04 4.73
N ASN A 216 -11.75 11.58 3.75
CA ASN A 216 -11.80 10.19 3.29
C ASN A 216 -10.65 9.33 3.84
N MET A 217 -9.72 9.91 4.62
CA MET A 217 -8.52 9.25 5.13
C MET A 217 -7.65 8.68 4.01
N LEU A 218 -7.36 9.52 3.02
CA LEU A 218 -6.57 9.15 1.86
C LEU A 218 -5.38 10.09 1.69
N ILE A 219 -4.29 9.56 1.13
CA ILE A 219 -3.29 10.31 0.40
C ILE A 219 -3.56 10.11 -1.09
N ILE A 220 -3.55 11.20 -1.85
CA ILE A 220 -3.71 11.20 -3.30
C ILE A 220 -2.39 11.64 -3.92
N ILE A 221 -1.83 10.76 -4.76
CA ILE A 221 -0.59 11.01 -5.52
C ILE A 221 -0.99 11.50 -6.90
N SER A 222 -0.46 12.65 -7.31
CA SER A 222 -0.74 13.25 -8.61
C SER A 222 0.53 13.74 -9.29
N ALA A 223 0.57 13.65 -10.62
CA ALA A 223 1.66 14.19 -11.42
C ALA A 223 1.62 15.73 -11.38
N ILE A 224 2.78 16.37 -11.28
CA ILE A 224 2.91 17.84 -11.44
C ILE A 224 3.45 18.21 -12.82
N SER A 225 4.21 17.31 -13.44
CA SER A 225 4.67 17.40 -14.83
C SER A 225 4.24 16.15 -15.59
N ARG A 226 4.53 16.12 -16.89
CA ARG A 226 4.49 14.88 -17.67
C ARG A 226 5.51 13.89 -17.08
N ILE A 227 5.15 12.61 -17.03
CA ILE A 227 6.01 11.49 -16.62
C ILE A 227 5.96 10.45 -17.76
N ASP A 228 7.09 10.17 -18.38
CA ASP A 228 7.16 9.21 -19.47
C ASP A 228 7.08 7.76 -18.97
N LYS A 229 6.75 6.83 -19.87
CA LYS A 229 6.75 5.41 -19.54
C LYS A 229 8.12 4.99 -19.01
N ASP A 230 8.13 4.17 -17.96
CA ASP A 230 9.29 3.66 -17.24
C ASP A 230 10.12 4.74 -16.51
N GLU A 231 9.66 6.00 -16.50
CA GLU A 231 10.22 7.05 -15.65
C GLU A 231 9.80 6.82 -14.19
N GLU A 232 10.69 7.16 -13.26
CA GLU A 232 10.45 7.03 -11.84
C GLU A 232 9.58 8.19 -11.32
N VAL A 233 8.51 7.86 -10.62
CA VAL A 233 7.69 8.81 -9.88
C VAL A 233 8.41 9.16 -8.58
N VAL A 234 8.63 10.45 -8.34
CA VAL A 234 9.35 10.96 -7.16
C VAL A 234 8.67 12.16 -6.52
N PHE A 235 8.82 12.29 -5.20
CA PHE A 235 8.38 13.44 -4.39
C PHE A 235 9.51 14.37 -4.01
N ASN A 236 9.17 15.59 -3.63
CA ASN A 236 10.12 16.43 -2.91
C ASN A 236 10.25 15.95 -1.45
N TYR A 237 11.48 15.90 -0.94
CA TYR A 237 11.75 15.61 0.46
C TYR A 237 11.04 16.56 1.42
N ASN A 238 10.88 17.82 1.02
CA ASN A 238 10.31 18.88 1.84
C ASN A 238 8.78 19.00 1.69
N PHE A 239 8.10 17.96 1.18
CA PHE A 239 6.67 17.93 0.85
C PHE A 239 6.25 18.88 -0.30
N PHE A 240 6.66 20.15 -0.23
CA PHE A 240 6.39 21.15 -1.26
C PHE A 240 7.28 20.96 -2.49
N PRO A 241 6.71 20.83 -3.70
CA PRO A 241 7.50 20.55 -4.90
C PRO A 241 8.64 21.53 -5.18
N ASP A 242 8.41 22.81 -4.89
CA ASP A 242 9.36 23.90 -5.18
C ASP A 242 10.34 24.17 -4.04
N SER A 243 10.20 23.49 -2.88
CA SER A 243 11.10 23.72 -1.74
C SER A 243 12.49 23.16 -2.05
N ARG A 244 13.49 23.96 -1.71
CA ARG A 244 14.92 23.64 -1.79
C ARG A 244 15.59 23.73 -0.42
N ASP A 245 14.78 23.70 0.65
CA ASP A 245 15.29 23.79 2.01
C ASP A 245 16.23 22.61 2.29
N PRO A 246 17.34 22.85 3.01
CA PRO A 246 18.24 21.77 3.39
C PRO A 246 17.51 20.80 4.32
N LEU A 247 17.79 19.51 4.15
CA LEU A 247 17.18 18.50 5.01
C LEU A 247 17.86 18.44 6.38
N PRO A 248 17.10 18.09 7.43
CA PRO A 248 17.66 17.70 8.72
C PRO A 248 18.70 16.59 8.55
N LYS A 249 19.82 16.66 9.30
CA LYS A 249 20.93 15.70 9.19
C LYS A 249 20.47 14.25 9.34
N GLU A 250 19.47 14.03 10.18
CA GLU A 250 18.88 12.73 10.46
C GLU A 250 18.22 12.10 9.23
N LEU A 251 17.68 12.91 8.30
CA LEU A 251 17.13 12.43 7.03
C LEU A 251 18.21 12.27 5.96
N VAL A 252 19.32 12.99 6.09
CA VAL A 252 20.47 12.93 5.19
C VAL A 252 21.30 11.67 5.43
N ASP A 253 21.49 11.26 6.69
CA ASP A 253 22.29 10.08 7.05
C ASP A 253 21.61 8.75 6.70
N TYR A 254 20.28 8.73 6.54
CA TYR A 254 19.51 7.53 6.14
C TYR A 254 19.56 7.23 4.64
N ASN A 255 20.08 8.14 3.83
CA ASN A 255 20.14 8.01 2.38
C ASN A 255 21.52 8.46 1.88
N GLU A 256 22.39 7.53 1.48
CA GLU A 256 23.66 7.86 0.81
C GLU A 256 23.47 8.69 -0.48
N HIS A 257 22.22 8.89 -0.90
CA HIS A 257 21.73 9.67 -2.05
C HIS A 257 21.94 11.19 -1.95
N PHE A 258 22.54 11.70 -0.88
CA PHE A 258 22.90 13.13 -0.73
C PHE A 258 24.36 13.46 -1.05
N LYS A 259 25.13 12.50 -1.59
CA LYS A 259 26.49 12.73 -2.10
C LYS A 259 26.52 12.87 -3.61
#